data_AF-A0A9N9X1Y5-F1
#
_entry.id   AF-A0A9N9X1Y5-F1
#
_cell.length_a   1.000
_cell.length_b   1.000
_cell.length_c   1.000
_cell.angle_alpha   90.00
_cell.angle_beta   90.00
_cell.angle_gamma   90.00
#
_symmetry.space_group_name_H-M   'P 1'
#
loop_
_entity.id
_entity.type
_entity.pdbx_description
1 polymer ?
#
loop_
_entity_poly.entity_id
_entity_poly.type
_entity_poly.pdbx_seq_one_letter_code
_entity_poly.pdbx_strand_id
1 'polypeptide(L)'
;MDPWLSEVNISISEKNTISKFEDNFTPVTNDKLPDSEEYLAILEEKLKKLKNDPNILAQLKAKRESCMEQFMSNSNQIDLELLDLQEPLPNNPLLRTVAPQRQALEQSEIVELVKYDQLKNEEADLHVNKDC
;
A
#
# COMPACT_ATOMS: atom_id res chain seq x y z
N MET A 1 5.65 -14.88 21.36
CA MET A 1 6.74 -15.37 20.50
C MET A 1 7.31 -14.14 19.85
N ASP A 2 8.45 -13.70 20.34
CA ASP A 2 9.10 -12.48 19.87
C ASP A 2 9.87 -12.83 18.60
N PRO A 3 9.43 -12.38 17.41
CA PRO A 3 9.98 -12.86 16.14
C PRO A 3 11.41 -12.35 15.87
N TRP A 4 12.00 -11.59 16.80
CA TRP A 4 13.24 -10.86 16.59
C TRP A 4 14.49 -11.45 17.25
N LEU A 5 14.40 -12.57 17.99
CA LEU A 5 15.57 -13.16 18.66
C LEU A 5 15.58 -14.68 18.48
N SER A 6 16.38 -15.14 17.51
CA SER A 6 17.62 -15.92 17.72
C SER A 6 17.34 -17.43 17.71
N GLU A 7 18.09 -18.31 17.04
CA GLU A 7 19.53 -18.48 17.03
C GLU A 7 19.98 -19.23 15.75
N VAL A 8 21.05 -18.73 15.10
CA VAL A 8 22.24 -19.49 14.62
C VAL A 8 21.98 -20.75 13.76
N ASN A 9 22.37 -20.83 12.48
CA ASN A 9 23.74 -20.66 11.98
C ASN A 9 23.74 -20.23 10.50
N ILE A 10 23.63 -18.94 10.26
CA ILE A 10 24.04 -18.35 8.99
C ILE A 10 25.58 -18.33 9.05
N SER A 11 26.25 -19.05 8.16
CA SER A 11 27.71 -18.96 8.00
C SER A 11 28.08 -17.59 7.42
N ILE A 12 27.97 -16.55 8.25
CA ILE A 12 28.58 -15.26 8.01
C ILE A 12 30.05 -15.48 8.33
N SER A 13 30.86 -15.65 7.28
CA SER A 13 32.31 -15.66 7.40
C SER A 13 32.73 -14.36 8.09
N GLU A 14 33.09 -14.46 9.37
CA GLU A 14 33.61 -13.38 10.18
C GLU A 14 34.82 -12.75 9.51
N LYS A 15 34.65 -11.53 9.00
CA LYS A 15 35.70 -10.52 9.09
C LYS A 15 35.09 -9.24 9.65
N ASN A 16 35.08 -9.25 10.99
CA ASN A 16 35.30 -8.13 11.86
C ASN A 16 35.92 -6.92 11.13
N THR A 17 35.18 -5.81 11.03
CA THR A 17 35.72 -4.46 11.30
C THR A 17 34.60 -3.40 11.22
N ILE A 18 34.30 -2.82 12.39
CA ILE A 18 33.92 -1.39 12.58
C ILE A 18 32.49 -1.04 12.12
N SER A 19 31.47 -0.96 12.99
CA SER A 19 31.25 0.00 14.09
C SER A 19 31.21 1.47 13.67
N LYS A 20 30.16 1.83 12.91
CA LYS A 20 29.20 2.93 13.14
C LYS A 20 28.20 2.90 11.97
N PHE A 21 26.97 3.36 12.19
CA PHE A 21 26.09 3.68 11.07
C PHE A 21 26.80 4.74 10.23
N GLU A 22 27.17 4.40 9.00
CA GLU A 22 27.72 5.37 8.07
C GLU A 22 26.58 6.34 7.75
N ASP A 23 26.63 7.54 8.33
CA ASP A 23 25.71 8.63 7.99
C ASP A 23 26.04 9.15 6.59
N ASN A 24 25.63 8.36 5.61
CA ASN A 24 25.76 8.62 4.18
C ASN A 24 24.63 9.54 3.68
N PHE A 25 23.85 10.17 4.59
CA PHE A 25 22.79 11.12 4.21
C PHE A 25 23.34 12.53 3.93
N THR A 26 24.62 12.76 4.16
CA THR A 26 25.32 13.97 3.70
C THR A 26 26.14 13.63 2.45
N PRO A 27 25.64 13.92 1.24
CA PRO A 27 26.40 13.64 0.04
C PRO A 27 27.69 14.48 0.06
N VAL A 28 28.84 13.81 -0.13
CA VAL A 28 30.19 14.42 -0.05
C VAL A 28 30.38 15.53 -1.10
N THR A 29 29.61 15.44 -2.18
CA THR A 29 29.50 16.42 -3.25
C THR A 29 28.02 16.72 -3.46
N ASN A 30 27.67 17.95 -3.85
CA ASN A 30 26.33 18.29 -4.33
C ASN A 30 26.10 17.56 -5.67
N ASP A 31 26.00 16.24 -5.66
CA ASP A 31 25.76 15.38 -6.82
C ASP A 31 24.30 15.54 -7.21
N LYS A 32 24.04 16.73 -7.75
CA LYS A 32 22.82 17.08 -8.44
C LYS A 32 22.59 16.01 -9.49
N LEU A 33 21.45 15.32 -9.44
CA LEU A 33 21.16 14.24 -10.38
C LEU A 33 21.35 14.76 -11.82
N PRO A 34 21.89 13.94 -12.73
CA PRO A 34 22.25 14.38 -14.08
C PRO A 34 21.05 14.96 -14.85
N ASP A 35 19.82 14.58 -14.50
CA ASP A 35 18.56 15.05 -15.10
C ASP A 35 17.85 16.14 -14.28
N SER A 36 18.35 16.50 -13.10
CA SER A 36 17.63 17.41 -12.20
C SER A 36 17.50 18.83 -12.76
N GLU A 37 18.40 19.27 -13.63
CA GLU A 37 18.25 20.55 -14.34
C GLU A 37 17.11 20.50 -15.35
N GLU A 38 17.01 19.41 -16.10
CA GLU A 38 15.91 19.19 -17.04
C GLU A 38 14.57 19.08 -16.29
N TYR A 39 14.54 18.31 -15.20
CA TYR A 39 13.37 18.17 -14.35
C TYR A 39 12.90 19.52 -13.78
N LEU A 40 13.82 20.34 -13.27
CA LEU A 40 13.51 21.67 -12.76
C LEU A 40 13.03 22.60 -13.88
N ALA A 41 13.64 22.54 -15.07
CA ALA A 41 13.20 23.34 -16.21
C ALA A 41 11.75 23.02 -16.62
N ILE A 42 11.39 21.73 -16.67
CA ILE A 42 10.01 21.29 -16.95
C ILE A 42 9.06 21.82 -15.86
N LEU A 43 9.47 21.74 -14.59
CA LEU A 43 8.65 22.20 -13.48
C LEU A 43 8.42 23.72 -13.53
N GLU A 44 9.46 24.48 -13.83
CA GLU A 44 9.37 25.93 -14.03
C GLU A 44 8.50 26.29 -15.24
N GLU A 45 8.57 25.53 -16.34
CA GLU A 45 7.72 25.74 -17.50
C GLU A 45 6.24 25.50 -17.15
N LYS A 46 5.94 24.39 -16.46
CA LYS A 46 4.58 24.09 -15.97
C LYS A 46 4.09 25.17 -15.02
N LEU A 47 4.95 25.66 -14.13
CA LEU A 47 4.65 26.74 -13.19
C LEU A 47 4.39 28.06 -13.91
N LYS A 48 5.17 28.40 -14.94
CA LYS A 48 4.91 29.59 -15.79
C LYS A 48 3.57 29.49 -16.49
N LYS A 49 3.22 28.34 -17.06
CA LYS A 49 1.91 28.10 -17.67
C LYS A 49 0.79 28.32 -16.66
N LEU A 50 0.95 27.80 -15.45
CA LEU A 50 -0.02 27.94 -14.36
C LEU A 50 -0.18 29.39 -13.90
N LYS A 51 0.92 30.14 -13.77
CA LYS A 51 0.91 31.56 -13.36
C LYS A 51 0.36 32.48 -14.45
N ASN A 52 0.55 32.12 -15.71
CA ASN A 52 0.08 32.91 -16.84
C ASN A 52 -1.39 32.64 -17.19
N ASP A 53 -2.02 31.61 -16.62
CA ASP A 53 -3.46 31.41 -16.76
C ASP A 53 -4.21 32.24 -15.70
N PRO A 54 -4.88 33.35 -16.09
CA PRO A 54 -5.61 34.20 -15.15
C PRO A 54 -6.84 33.49 -14.57
N ASN A 55 -7.31 32.41 -15.20
CA ASN A 55 -8.52 31.69 -14.80
C ASN A 55 -8.23 30.44 -13.96
N ILE A 56 -6.97 30.17 -13.62
CA ILE A 56 -6.59 28.96 -12.88
C ILE A 56 -7.32 28.85 -11.53
N LEU A 57 -7.48 29.96 -10.83
CA LEU A 57 -8.19 30.00 -9.55
C LEU A 57 -9.70 29.74 -9.73
N ALA A 58 -10.28 30.25 -10.81
CA ALA A 58 -11.67 29.98 -11.15
C ALA A 58 -11.89 28.52 -11.52
N GLN A 59 -10.99 27.92 -12.32
CA GLN A 59 -11.01 26.50 -12.67
C GLN A 59 -10.81 25.61 -11.45
N LEU A 60 -9.89 25.94 -10.54
CA LEU A 60 -9.69 25.21 -9.28
C LEU A 60 -10.93 25.28 -8.39
N LYS A 61 -11.55 26.46 -8.28
CA LYS A 61 -12.82 26.62 -7.54
C LYS A 61 -13.94 25.80 -8.17
N ALA A 62 -14.08 25.85 -9.49
CA ALA A 62 -15.08 25.07 -10.23
C ALA A 62 -14.85 23.56 -10.07
N LYS A 63 -13.60 23.09 -10.14
CA LYS A 63 -13.25 21.68 -9.92
C LYS A 63 -13.55 21.25 -8.48
N ARG A 64 -13.21 22.09 -7.49
CA ARG A 64 -13.52 21.82 -6.08
C ARG A 64 -15.02 21.66 -5.89
N GLU A 65 -15.81 22.58 -6.45
CA GLU A 65 -17.26 22.56 -6.36
C GLU A 65 -17.85 21.33 -7.06
N SER A 66 -17.45 21.06 -8.30
CA SER A 66 -17.87 19.88 -9.05
C SER A 66 -17.53 18.57 -8.33
N CYS A 67 -16.36 18.48 -7.69
CA CYS A 67 -15.98 17.32 -6.89
C CYS A 67 -16.86 17.18 -5.63
N MET A 68 -17.19 18.29 -4.97
CA MET A 68 -18.10 18.28 -3.83
C MET A 68 -19.53 17.91 -4.25
N GLU A 69 -20.01 18.45 -5.37
CA GLU A 69 -21.28 18.07 -5.99
C GLU A 69 -21.30 16.58 -6.34
N GLN A 70 -20.19 16.03 -6.85
CA GLN A 70 -20.06 14.60 -7.09
C GLN A 70 -20.17 13.81 -5.80
N PHE A 71 -19.50 14.20 -4.71
CA PHE A 71 -19.64 13.52 -3.42
C PHE A 71 -21.05 13.61 -2.83
N MET A 72 -21.71 14.75 -2.99
CA MET A 72 -23.07 14.99 -2.48
C MET A 72 -24.14 14.30 -3.34
N SER A 73 -23.97 14.27 -4.66
CA SER A 73 -24.90 13.59 -5.58
C SER A 73 -24.68 12.08 -5.61
N ASN A 74 -23.43 11.63 -5.49
CA ASN A 74 -23.07 10.23 -5.31
C ASN A 74 -23.10 9.80 -3.83
N SER A 75 -23.68 10.57 -2.91
CA SER A 75 -23.81 10.15 -1.50
C SER A 75 -24.69 8.90 -1.36
N ASN A 76 -25.47 8.57 -2.39
CA ASN A 76 -26.25 7.33 -2.50
C ASN A 76 -25.53 6.24 -3.33
N GLN A 77 -24.36 6.55 -3.89
CA GLN A 77 -23.48 5.66 -4.67
C GLN A 77 -22.10 5.48 -4.02
N ILE A 78 -21.87 6.00 -2.81
CA ILE A 78 -20.91 5.33 -1.93
C ILE A 78 -21.56 3.98 -1.69
N ASP A 79 -21.04 2.96 -2.37
CA ASP A 79 -21.62 1.63 -2.43
C ASP A 79 -21.91 1.18 -1.00
N LEU A 80 -23.19 1.20 -0.58
CA LEU A 80 -23.55 0.87 0.80
C LEU A 80 -23.05 -0.54 1.13
N GLU A 81 -23.01 -1.40 0.12
CA GLU A 81 -22.39 -2.73 0.16
C GLU A 81 -20.90 -2.64 0.55
N LEU A 82 -20.14 -1.69 0.01
CA LEU A 82 -18.77 -1.45 0.43
C LEU A 82 -18.69 -0.89 1.86
N LEU A 83 -19.66 -0.13 2.36
CA LEU A 83 -19.64 0.29 3.78
C LEU A 83 -19.96 -0.87 4.72
N ASP A 84 -20.90 -1.73 4.35
CA ASP A 84 -21.30 -2.90 5.12
C ASP A 84 -20.14 -3.92 5.22
N LEU A 85 -19.32 -4.05 4.17
CA LEU A 85 -18.14 -4.93 4.16
C LEU A 85 -17.03 -4.50 5.13
N GLN A 86 -17.03 -3.24 5.58
CA GLN A 86 -16.07 -2.70 6.56
C GLN A 86 -16.60 -2.76 7.99
N GLU A 87 -17.76 -3.39 8.22
CA GLU A 87 -18.28 -3.58 9.57
C GLU A 87 -17.36 -4.53 10.39
N PRO A 88 -16.93 -4.12 11.59
CA PRO A 88 -16.10 -4.97 12.45
C PRO A 88 -16.84 -6.24 12.89
N LEU A 89 -16.19 -7.39 12.75
CA LEU A 89 -16.73 -8.67 13.17
C LEU A 89 -16.48 -8.95 14.67
N PRO A 90 -17.38 -9.67 15.36
CA PRO A 90 -17.19 -10.03 16.75
C PRO A 90 -16.00 -10.98 16.91
N ASN A 91 -15.11 -10.66 17.85
CA ASN A 91 -13.88 -11.42 18.07
C ASN A 91 -14.03 -12.52 19.13
N ASN A 92 -13.62 -13.75 18.80
CA ASN A 92 -13.57 -14.83 19.78
C ASN A 92 -12.13 -14.96 20.36
N PRO A 93 -11.93 -14.70 21.66
CA PRO A 93 -10.59 -14.69 22.26
C PRO A 93 -9.89 -16.06 22.24
N LEU A 94 -10.66 -17.16 22.26
CA LEU A 94 -10.10 -18.50 22.18
C LEU A 94 -9.56 -18.78 20.78
N LEU A 95 -10.32 -18.45 19.73
CA LEU A 95 -9.89 -18.64 18.33
C LEU A 95 -8.66 -17.80 17.99
N ARG A 96 -8.55 -16.57 18.52
CA ARG A 96 -7.32 -15.76 18.43
C ARG A 96 -6.09 -16.49 18.98
N THR A 97 -6.27 -17.33 19.98
CA THR A 97 -5.17 -18.04 20.64
C THR A 97 -4.81 -19.32 19.88
N VAL A 98 -5.80 -20.07 19.40
CA VAL A 98 -5.57 -21.39 18.78
C VAL A 98 -5.38 -21.35 17.26
N ALA A 99 -6.00 -20.40 16.57
CA ALA A 99 -5.94 -20.29 15.10
C ALA A 99 -6.20 -18.84 14.63
N PRO A 100 -5.31 -17.88 14.99
CA PRO A 100 -5.48 -16.47 14.62
C PRO A 100 -5.56 -16.23 13.11
N GLN A 101 -4.89 -17.06 12.30
CA GLN A 101 -4.90 -16.97 10.84
C GLN A 101 -6.25 -17.31 10.20
N ARG A 102 -7.23 -17.82 10.96
CA ARG A 102 -8.56 -18.17 10.45
C ARG A 102 -9.64 -17.17 10.87
N GLN A 103 -9.25 -16.06 11.49
CA GLN A 103 -10.18 -15.08 12.01
C GLN A 103 -10.04 -13.77 11.25
N ALA A 104 -11.03 -13.48 10.41
CA ALA A 104 -11.19 -12.17 9.80
C ALA A 104 -11.61 -11.13 10.84
N LEU A 105 -11.13 -9.90 10.69
CA LEU A 105 -11.48 -8.75 11.52
C LEU A 105 -12.65 -7.95 10.93
N GLU A 106 -12.78 -7.94 9.60
CA GLU A 106 -13.84 -7.28 8.84
C GLU A 106 -14.49 -8.25 7.84
N GLN A 107 -15.71 -7.95 7.39
CA GLN A 107 -16.44 -8.82 6.46
C GLN A 107 -15.74 -8.92 5.09
N SER A 108 -15.08 -7.84 4.66
CA SER A 108 -14.25 -7.79 3.45
C SER A 108 -13.14 -8.86 3.45
N GLU A 109 -12.47 -9.06 4.58
CA GLU A 109 -11.40 -10.04 4.74
C GLU A 109 -11.92 -11.49 4.64
N ILE A 110 -13.17 -11.75 5.06
CA ILE A 110 -13.79 -13.08 4.85
C ILE A 110 -13.85 -13.41 3.36
N VAL A 111 -14.25 -12.47 2.53
CA VAL A 111 -14.37 -12.68 1.07
C VAL A 111 -13.02 -13.04 0.48
N GLU A 112 -11.95 -12.36 0.90
CA GLU A 112 -10.58 -12.66 0.47
C GLU A 112 -10.11 -14.05 0.91
N LEU A 113 -10.37 -14.42 2.17
CA LEU A 113 -10.03 -15.74 2.70
C LEU A 113 -10.77 -16.87 1.97
N VAL A 114 -12.06 -16.69 1.69
CA VAL A 114 -12.86 -17.67 0.93
C VAL A 114 -12.32 -17.83 -0.49
N LYS A 115 -11.96 -16.73 -1.15
CA LYS A 115 -11.36 -16.77 -2.49
C LYS A 115 -10.04 -17.54 -2.48
N TYR A 116 -9.20 -17.31 -1.48
CA TYR A 116 -7.93 -18.03 -1.34
C TYR A 116 -8.16 -19.55 -1.15
N ASP A 117 -9.11 -19.93 -0.29
CA ASP A 117 -9.44 -21.34 -0.07
C ASP A 117 -9.95 -22.03 -1.34
N GLN A 118 -10.76 -21.34 -2.15
CA GLN A 118 -11.22 -21.86 -3.44
C GLN A 118 -10.05 -22.09 -4.41
N LEU A 119 -9.18 -21.09 -4.59
CA LEU A 119 -8.01 -21.20 -5.46
C LEU A 119 -7.07 -22.33 -5.02
N LYS A 120 -6.85 -22.47 -3.71
CA LYS A 120 -6.03 -23.55 -3.16
C LYS A 120 -6.62 -24.94 -3.45
N ASN A 121 -7.94 -25.08 -3.39
CA ASN A 121 -8.60 -26.34 -3.74
C ASN A 121 -8.48 -26.63 -5.24
N GLU A 122 -8.63 -25.60 -6.09
CA GLU A 122 -8.42 -25.75 -7.54
C GLU A 122 -6.99 -26.14 -7.89
N GLU A 123 -5.98 -25.54 -7.25
CA GLU A 123 -4.58 -25.92 -7.41
C GLU A 123 -4.33 -27.37 -6.98
N ALA A 124 -4.95 -27.81 -5.86
CA ALA A 124 -4.88 -29.19 -5.41
C ALA A 124 -5.52 -30.16 -6.42
N ASP A 125 -6.67 -29.80 -7.01
CA ASP A 125 -7.37 -30.61 -8.00
C ASP A 125 -6.62 -30.67 -9.35
N LEU A 126 -5.92 -29.60 -9.75
CA LEU A 126 -5.06 -29.58 -10.93
C LEU A 126 -3.83 -30.46 -10.77
N HIS A 127 -3.31 -30.60 -9.55
CA HIS A 127 -2.22 -31.53 -9.25
C HIS A 127 -2.67 -33.01 -9.32
N VAL A 128 -3.92 -33.32 -8.98
CA VAL A 128 -4.46 -34.70 -9.09
C VAL A 128 -4.67 -35.14 -10.54
N ASN A 129 -4.97 -34.21 -11.45
CA ASN A 129 -5.26 -34.53 -12.86
C ASN A 129 -4.02 -34.58 -13.78
N LYS A 130 -2.81 -34.28 -13.26
CA LYS A 130 -1.55 -34.30 -14.04
C LYS A 130 -0.79 -35.62 -13.99
N ASP A 131 -1.25 -36.57 -13.16
CA ASP A 131 -0.62 -37.87 -12.95
C ASP A 131 -1.34 -39.04 -13.66
N CYS A 132 -2.19 -38.74 -14.66
CA CYS A 132 -2.82 -39.73 -15.55
C CYS A 132 -2.33 -39.59 -16.99
#